data_AF-A0A9W8LF06-F1
#
_entry.id   AF-A0A9W8LF06-F1
#
_cell.length_a   1.000
_cell.length_b   1.000
_cell.length_c   1.000
_cell.angle_alpha   90.00
_cell.angle_beta   90.00
_cell.angle_gamma   90.00
#
_symmetry.space_group_name_H-M   'P 1'
#
loop_
_entity.id
_entity.type
_entity.pdbx_description
1 polymer ?
#
loop_
_entity_poly.entity_id
_entity_poly.type
_entity_poly.pdbx_seq_one_letter_code
_entity_poly.pdbx_strand_id
1 'polypeptide(L)'
;MATPEAPLREILKSISFTQLPLRHIEPFFEPEPIAAPRLYIYDGGAQGKGELPTHDVECLRVLALLRFARYDFDIAHAAEPNGSPDGRLPYLLLPDGTALASGEIAAHLEREGCALPECTLAGELAYRTMVERNLAPAVEYMAWLDPAGFGAVGDARYLGGYPALVRRLLGWIRAGQVAAAVRAGMAERGTAIDGEILTENALRALDSLLGLVGSSDFLAGCPSLLDAHAAACINALLEAPPSFPLRSALTRPDSKYKPLVDYARRILDTHIAA
;
A
#
# COMPACT_ATOMS: atom_id res chain seq x y z
N MET A 1 -22.32 -58.87 34.26
CA MET A 1 -22.59 -58.42 32.87
C MET A 1 -21.37 -57.65 32.40
N ALA A 2 -20.52 -58.27 31.59
CA ALA A 2 -19.33 -57.63 31.02
C ALA A 2 -19.73 -57.03 29.67
N THR A 3 -19.54 -55.72 29.51
CA THR A 3 -19.81 -54.99 28.27
C THR A 3 -18.77 -55.36 27.20
N PRO A 4 -19.20 -55.65 25.96
CA PRO A 4 -18.36 -56.25 24.90
C PRO A 4 -17.50 -55.22 24.13
N GLU A 5 -17.05 -54.14 24.77
CA GLU A 5 -16.33 -53.04 24.07
C GLU A 5 -14.81 -53.24 23.96
N ALA A 6 -14.25 -54.26 24.62
CA ALA A 6 -12.80 -54.48 24.66
C ALA A 6 -12.15 -54.95 23.32
N PRO A 7 -12.75 -55.84 22.50
CA PRO A 7 -12.01 -56.47 21.41
C PRO A 7 -11.81 -55.56 20.20
N LEU A 8 -12.79 -54.71 19.86
CA LEU A 8 -12.68 -53.79 18.72
C LEU A 8 -11.64 -52.68 18.96
N ARG A 9 -11.53 -52.20 20.20
CA ARG A 9 -10.57 -51.16 20.58
C ARG A 9 -9.12 -51.67 20.54
N GLU A 10 -8.90 -52.94 20.90
CA GLU A 10 -7.61 -53.61 20.76
C GLU A 10 -7.23 -53.84 19.29
N ILE A 11 -8.18 -54.27 18.46
CA ILE A 11 -7.96 -54.44 17.02
C ILE A 11 -7.63 -53.10 16.36
N LEU A 12 -8.32 -52.00 16.70
CA LEU A 12 -8.02 -50.67 16.15
C LEU A 12 -6.65 -50.11 16.61
N LYS A 13 -6.17 -50.46 17.82
CA LYS A 13 -4.77 -50.17 18.21
C LYS A 13 -3.76 -50.97 17.39
N SER A 14 -4.10 -52.19 16.97
CA SER A 14 -3.23 -53.02 16.14
C SER A 14 -3.20 -52.61 14.67
N ILE A 15 -4.30 -52.02 14.17
CA ILE A 15 -4.39 -51.40 12.82
C ILE A 15 -4.02 -49.92 12.90
N SER A 16 -3.28 -49.54 13.93
CA SER A 16 -2.79 -48.19 14.04
C SER A 16 -1.77 -47.98 12.93
N PHE A 17 -2.16 -47.21 11.91
CA PHE A 17 -1.29 -46.54 10.95
C PHE A 17 -0.38 -45.49 11.65
N THR A 18 0.03 -45.74 12.90
CA THR A 18 0.68 -44.79 13.82
C THR A 18 2.06 -44.34 13.38
N GLN A 19 2.68 -45.05 12.45
CA GLN A 19 3.98 -44.70 11.91
C GLN A 19 3.98 -44.95 10.40
N LEU A 20 3.20 -44.14 9.68
CA LEU A 20 3.61 -43.85 8.31
C LEU A 20 5.03 -43.29 8.39
N PRO A 21 6.00 -43.79 7.59
CA PRO A 21 7.34 -43.23 7.62
C PRO A 21 7.21 -41.74 7.34
N LEU A 22 7.71 -40.91 8.26
CA LEU A 22 7.79 -39.47 8.05
C LEU A 22 8.65 -39.27 6.80
N ARG A 23 8.00 -39.04 5.67
CA ARG A 23 8.68 -38.68 4.42
C ARG A 23 9.10 -37.23 4.57
N HIS A 24 10.33 -37.04 5.04
CA HIS A 24 10.99 -35.76 4.94
C HIS A 24 11.26 -35.50 3.46
N ILE A 25 10.43 -34.66 2.87
CA ILE A 25 10.69 -34.10 1.54
C ILE A 25 11.48 -32.84 1.83
N GLU A 26 12.74 -32.80 1.40
CA GLU A 26 13.52 -31.57 1.48
C GLU A 26 12.75 -30.47 0.74
N PRO A 27 12.57 -29.30 1.37
CA PRO A 27 11.88 -28.22 0.72
C PRO A 27 12.65 -27.85 -0.54
N PHE A 28 11.92 -27.69 -1.66
CA PHE A 28 12.52 -27.22 -2.91
C PHE A 28 13.15 -25.83 -2.77
N PHE A 29 12.73 -25.09 -1.75
CA PHE A 29 13.24 -23.77 -1.41
C PHE A 29 13.41 -23.68 0.11
N GLU A 30 14.63 -23.46 0.57
CA GLU A 30 14.91 -23.08 1.95
C GLU A 30 14.82 -21.56 2.06
N PRO A 31 13.83 -21.02 2.79
CA PRO A 31 13.75 -19.58 2.97
C PRO A 31 14.95 -19.10 3.79
N GLU A 32 15.52 -17.97 3.38
CA GLU A 32 16.56 -17.31 4.14
C GLU A 32 15.99 -16.93 5.53
N PRO A 33 16.70 -17.26 6.63
CA PRO A 33 16.26 -16.86 7.96
C PRO A 33 16.26 -15.34 8.06
N ILE A 34 15.12 -14.78 8.46
CA ILE A 34 14.92 -13.33 8.57
C ILE A 34 15.38 -12.90 9.95
N ALA A 35 16.51 -12.20 10.01
CA ALA A 35 17.08 -11.72 11.29
C ALA A 35 16.43 -10.44 11.81
N ALA A 36 15.93 -9.59 10.91
CA ALA A 36 15.31 -8.30 11.22
C ALA A 36 13.96 -8.15 10.49
N PRO A 37 13.00 -7.37 11.03
CA PRO A 37 11.74 -7.11 10.34
C PRO A 37 11.97 -6.64 8.90
N ARG A 38 11.25 -7.20 7.93
CA ARG A 38 11.45 -6.94 6.51
C ARG A 38 10.15 -6.46 5.86
N LEU A 39 10.16 -5.25 5.34
CA LEU A 39 9.03 -4.65 4.63
C LEU A 39 9.08 -5.04 3.15
N TYR A 40 8.04 -5.71 2.69
CA TYR A 40 7.87 -6.05 1.28
C TYR A 40 7.06 -4.98 0.57
N ILE A 41 7.64 -4.41 -0.50
CA ILE A 41 7.05 -3.35 -1.33
C ILE A 41 7.17 -3.65 -2.82
N TYR A 42 6.38 -2.98 -3.65
CA TYR A 42 6.60 -2.99 -5.10
C TYR A 42 7.93 -2.32 -5.45
N ASP A 43 8.59 -2.85 -6.47
CA ASP A 43 9.83 -2.28 -6.99
C ASP A 43 9.60 -0.88 -7.60
N GLY A 44 10.48 0.05 -7.24
CA GLY A 44 10.54 1.39 -7.82
C GLY A 44 11.21 1.43 -9.20
N GLY A 45 11.97 0.38 -9.55
CA GLY A 45 12.71 0.31 -10.81
C GLY A 45 14.21 0.55 -10.61
N ALA A 46 14.80 1.48 -11.36
CA ALA A 46 16.22 1.79 -11.21
C ALA A 46 16.50 2.24 -9.76
N GLN A 47 17.57 1.70 -9.17
CA GLN A 47 17.98 2.04 -7.82
C GLN A 47 19.29 2.81 -7.86
N GLY A 48 19.20 4.09 -7.51
CA GLY A 48 20.29 5.04 -7.39
C GLY A 48 20.10 5.93 -6.16
N LYS A 49 21.18 6.62 -5.79
CA LYS A 49 21.15 7.54 -4.65
C LYS A 49 20.16 8.69 -4.93
N GLY A 50 19.15 8.82 -4.07
CA GLY A 50 18.10 9.84 -4.21
C GLY A 50 16.88 9.41 -5.04
N GLU A 51 16.80 8.13 -5.43
CA GLU A 51 15.59 7.55 -6.04
C GLU A 51 14.68 6.93 -4.96
N LEU A 52 13.37 6.96 -5.21
CA LEU A 52 12.41 6.38 -4.27
C LEU A 52 12.42 4.85 -4.39
N PRO A 53 12.36 4.11 -3.27
CA PRO A 53 12.38 2.65 -3.30
C PRO A 53 11.10 2.05 -3.91
N THR A 54 10.03 2.84 -3.99
CA THR A 54 8.77 2.46 -4.62
C THR A 54 8.01 3.68 -5.07
N HIS A 55 7.14 3.50 -6.05
CA HIS A 55 6.24 4.54 -6.54
C HIS A 55 4.75 4.20 -6.28
N ASP A 56 4.49 3.11 -5.56
CA ASP A 56 3.15 2.74 -5.12
C ASP A 56 2.74 3.56 -3.89
N VAL A 57 1.51 4.07 -3.89
CA VAL A 57 1.02 4.98 -2.84
C VAL A 57 0.98 4.31 -1.48
N GLU A 58 0.46 3.09 -1.39
CA GLU A 58 0.33 2.37 -0.12
C GLU A 58 1.71 1.94 0.40
N CYS A 59 2.59 1.51 -0.50
CA CYS A 59 3.98 1.19 -0.15
C CYS A 59 4.73 2.41 0.41
N LEU A 60 4.63 3.58 -0.25
CA LEU A 60 5.22 4.83 0.24
C LEU A 60 4.61 5.26 1.59
N ARG A 61 3.29 5.11 1.76
CA ARG A 61 2.59 5.47 3.00
C ARG A 61 3.11 4.66 4.19
N VAL A 62 3.21 3.33 4.06
CA VAL A 62 3.68 2.46 5.14
C VAL A 62 5.18 2.63 5.38
N LEU A 63 5.96 2.82 4.31
CA LEU A 63 7.38 3.08 4.43
C LEU A 63 7.64 4.37 5.23
N ALA A 64 6.92 5.45 4.90
CA ALA A 64 6.99 6.70 5.65
C ALA A 64 6.56 6.51 7.12
N LEU A 65 5.49 5.76 7.39
CA LEU A 65 5.05 5.43 8.75
C LEU A 65 6.18 4.79 9.57
N LEU A 66 6.82 3.74 9.05
CA LEU A 66 7.89 3.05 9.74
C LEU A 66 9.11 3.96 9.98
N ARG A 67 9.45 4.81 9.00
CA ARG A 67 10.54 5.80 9.12
C ARG A 67 10.24 6.89 10.14
N PHE A 68 9.01 7.40 10.18
CA PHE A 68 8.56 8.38 11.16
C PHE A 68 8.56 7.81 12.58
N ALA A 69 8.15 6.55 12.72
CA ALA A 69 8.23 5.79 13.97
C ALA A 69 9.66 5.42 14.39
N ARG A 70 10.66 5.67 13.52
CA ARG A 70 12.06 5.25 13.70
C ARG A 70 12.19 3.74 14.01
N TYR A 71 11.31 2.95 13.42
CA TYR A 71 11.35 1.50 13.51
C TYR A 71 12.51 0.96 12.65
N ASP A 72 13.21 -0.06 13.13
CA ASP A 72 14.31 -0.69 12.39
C ASP A 72 13.77 -1.82 11.52
N PHE A 73 14.04 -1.75 10.21
CA PHE A 73 13.54 -2.72 9.24
C PHE A 73 14.37 -2.70 7.96
N ASP A 74 14.39 -3.85 7.29
CA ASP A 74 14.93 -4.02 5.95
C ASP A 74 13.85 -3.83 4.88
N ILE A 75 14.24 -3.37 3.69
CA ILE A 75 13.35 -3.29 2.53
C ILE A 75 13.61 -4.50 1.63
N ALA A 76 12.54 -5.16 1.20
CA ALA A 76 12.57 -6.17 0.15
C ALA A 76 11.57 -5.85 -0.95
N HIS A 77 11.97 -6.07 -2.20
CA HIS A 77 11.09 -5.87 -3.34
C HIS A 77 10.38 -7.17 -3.70
N ALA A 78 9.06 -7.06 -3.89
CA ALA A 78 8.22 -8.16 -4.35
C ALA A 78 7.32 -7.69 -5.48
N ALA A 79 7.19 -8.54 -6.50
CA ALA A 79 6.20 -8.36 -7.57
C ALA A 79 4.88 -9.10 -7.28
N GLU A 80 4.90 -10.02 -6.31
CA GLU A 80 3.78 -10.90 -6.01
C GLU A 80 3.11 -10.51 -4.68
N PRO A 81 1.89 -9.96 -4.70
CA PRO A 81 1.20 -9.52 -3.50
C PRO A 81 0.59 -10.66 -2.67
N ASN A 82 0.49 -11.88 -3.21
CA ASN A 82 -0.05 -13.03 -2.50
C ASN A 82 0.78 -13.51 -1.29
N GLY A 83 1.99 -12.94 -1.08
CA GLY A 83 2.77 -13.16 0.15
C GLY A 83 2.18 -12.46 1.38
N SER A 84 1.30 -11.47 1.19
CA SER A 84 0.62 -10.77 2.28
C SER A 84 -0.61 -11.53 2.78
N PRO A 85 -0.96 -11.48 4.08
CA PRO A 85 -2.19 -12.05 4.61
C PRO A 85 -3.46 -11.54 3.92
N ASP A 86 -3.45 -10.30 3.43
CA ASP A 86 -4.58 -9.66 2.75
C ASP A 86 -4.46 -9.72 1.20
N GLY A 87 -3.42 -10.35 0.67
CA GLY A 87 -3.13 -10.42 -0.75
C GLY A 87 -2.78 -9.05 -1.38
N ARG A 88 -2.28 -8.08 -0.60
CA ARG A 88 -1.86 -6.76 -1.07
C ARG A 88 -0.50 -6.39 -0.51
N LEU A 89 0.32 -5.74 -1.33
CA LEU A 89 1.51 -5.02 -0.84
C LEU A 89 1.10 -3.62 -0.39
N PRO A 90 1.75 -3.05 0.63
CA PRO A 90 2.90 -3.58 1.36
C PRO A 90 2.51 -4.49 2.55
N TYR A 91 3.43 -5.36 2.98
CA TYR A 91 3.31 -6.12 4.23
C TYR A 91 4.67 -6.19 4.96
N LEU A 92 4.63 -6.34 6.28
CA LEU A 92 5.81 -6.45 7.13
C LEU A 92 5.97 -7.88 7.61
N LEU A 93 7.12 -8.51 7.33
CA LEU A 93 7.44 -9.85 7.79
C LEU A 93 8.38 -9.76 9.00
N LEU A 94 7.95 -10.31 10.12
CA LEU A 94 8.72 -10.31 11.36
C LEU A 94 9.67 -11.53 11.43
N PRO A 95 10.73 -11.46 12.26
CA PRO A 95 11.70 -12.57 12.41
C PRO A 95 11.10 -13.90 12.89
N ASP A 96 9.94 -13.86 13.56
CA ASP A 96 9.19 -15.04 14.02
C ASP A 96 8.35 -15.70 12.90
N GLY A 97 8.38 -15.14 11.69
CA GLY A 97 7.61 -15.60 10.54
C GLY A 97 6.20 -15.00 10.46
N THR A 98 5.81 -14.12 11.38
CA THR A 98 4.51 -13.44 11.33
C THR A 98 4.51 -12.38 10.22
N ALA A 99 3.58 -12.49 9.28
CA ALA A 99 3.33 -11.46 8.27
C ALA A 99 2.19 -10.53 8.73
N LEU A 100 2.44 -9.23 8.73
CA LEU A 100 1.49 -8.19 9.10
C LEU A 100 1.05 -7.42 7.85
N ALA A 101 -0.27 -7.36 7.63
CA ALA A 101 -0.82 -6.56 6.55
C ALA A 101 -0.67 -5.06 6.85
N SER A 102 -0.74 -4.22 5.81
CA SER A 102 -0.57 -2.75 5.92
C SER A 102 -1.43 -2.07 7.01
N GLY A 103 -2.65 -2.58 7.25
CA GLY A 103 -3.57 -2.06 8.28
C GLY A 103 -3.20 -2.45 9.72
N GLU A 104 -2.37 -3.46 9.91
CA GLU A 104 -1.99 -4.00 11.23
C GLU A 104 -0.68 -3.38 11.75
N ILE A 105 0.12 -2.80 10.86
CA ILE A 105 1.46 -2.26 11.16
C ILE A 105 1.40 -1.12 12.19
N ALA A 106 0.43 -0.21 12.10
CA ALA A 106 0.30 0.89 13.07
C ALA A 106 0.06 0.37 14.50
N ALA A 107 -0.84 -0.60 14.65
CA ALA A 107 -1.11 -1.23 15.94
C ALA A 107 0.07 -2.08 16.45
N HIS A 108 0.88 -2.63 15.54
CA HIS A 108 2.14 -3.28 15.89
C HIS A 108 3.17 -2.30 16.45
N LEU A 109 3.37 -1.17 15.78
CA LEU A 109 4.28 -0.12 16.26
C LEU A 109 3.88 0.41 17.64
N GLU A 110 2.59 0.56 17.90
CA GLU A 110 2.09 0.94 19.22
C GLU A 110 2.46 -0.10 20.30
N ARG A 111 2.34 -1.39 20.00
CA ARG A 111 2.70 -2.49 20.92
C ARG A 111 4.20 -2.55 21.20
N GLU A 112 5.03 -2.24 20.21
CA GLU A 112 6.50 -2.19 20.34
C GLU A 112 7.00 -0.89 21.00
N GLY A 113 6.11 0.05 21.33
CA GLY A 113 6.50 1.34 21.92
C GLY A 113 7.10 2.34 20.91
N CYS A 114 6.93 2.08 19.61
CA CYS A 114 7.32 2.94 18.49
C CYS A 114 6.13 3.73 17.93
N ALA A 115 5.16 4.09 18.76
CA ALA A 115 4.00 4.85 18.33
C ALA A 115 4.40 6.22 17.77
N LEU A 116 3.66 6.70 16.77
CA LEU A 116 3.81 8.07 16.29
C LEU A 116 3.44 9.07 17.39
N PRO A 117 4.07 10.26 17.42
CA PRO A 117 3.68 11.31 18.35
C PRO A 117 2.22 11.73 18.11
N GLU A 118 1.51 12.05 19.19
CA GLU A 118 0.17 12.64 19.08
C GLU A 118 0.27 14.05 18.49
N CYS A 119 -0.26 14.23 17.29
CA CYS A 119 -0.27 15.53 16.64
C CYS A 119 -1.34 16.46 17.24
N THR A 120 -1.08 17.76 17.14
CA THR A 120 -1.93 18.81 17.73
C THR A 120 -3.15 19.18 16.88
N LEU A 121 -3.24 18.63 15.65
CA LEU A 121 -4.32 18.94 14.73
C LEU A 121 -5.58 18.17 15.10
N ALA A 122 -6.51 18.84 15.78
CA ALA A 122 -7.82 18.30 16.19
C ALA A 122 -8.67 17.73 15.02
N GLY A 123 -8.33 18.05 13.77
CA GLY A 123 -8.99 17.56 12.56
C GLY A 123 -8.17 16.56 11.73
N GLU A 124 -7.03 16.05 12.21
CA GLU A 124 -6.16 15.17 11.41
C GLU A 124 -6.91 13.97 10.83
N LEU A 125 -7.75 13.30 11.62
CA LEU A 125 -8.55 12.18 11.17
C LEU A 125 -9.48 12.54 9.99
N ALA A 126 -10.04 13.75 10.01
CA ALA A 126 -10.92 14.22 8.93
C ALA A 126 -10.11 14.46 7.64
N TYR A 127 -8.93 15.08 7.73
CA TYR A 127 -8.04 15.26 6.59
C TYR A 127 -7.50 13.94 6.06
N ARG A 128 -7.15 12.99 6.94
CA ARG A 128 -6.71 11.65 6.55
C ARG A 128 -7.82 10.92 5.79
N THR A 129 -9.03 10.94 6.33
CA THR A 129 -10.21 10.37 5.67
C THR A 129 -10.49 11.06 4.33
N MET A 130 -10.29 12.39 4.24
CA MET A 130 -10.45 13.13 2.99
C MET A 130 -9.45 12.67 1.92
N VAL A 131 -8.19 12.46 2.27
CA VAL A 131 -7.16 11.91 1.37
C VAL A 131 -7.54 10.51 0.92
N GLU A 132 -7.88 9.62 1.86
CA GLU A 132 -8.28 8.23 1.60
C GLU A 132 -9.53 8.12 0.70
N ARG A 133 -10.50 9.03 0.85
CA ARG A 133 -11.77 8.95 0.12
C ARG A 133 -11.82 9.74 -1.18
N ASN A 134 -10.97 10.74 -1.36
CA ASN A 134 -11.02 11.62 -2.54
C ASN A 134 -9.75 11.55 -3.37
N LEU A 135 -8.57 11.52 -2.74
CA LEU A 135 -7.29 11.61 -3.44
C LEU A 135 -6.79 10.23 -3.88
N ALA A 136 -6.79 9.25 -2.97
CA ALA A 136 -6.36 7.89 -3.29
C ALA A 136 -7.19 7.24 -4.40
N PRO A 137 -8.54 7.35 -4.43
CA PRO A 137 -9.35 6.78 -5.52
C PRO A 137 -9.10 7.46 -6.86
N ALA A 138 -8.71 8.74 -6.88
CA ALA A 138 -8.34 9.42 -8.13
C ALA A 138 -7.02 8.88 -8.71
N VAL A 139 -6.06 8.53 -7.85
CA VAL A 139 -4.82 7.85 -8.26
C VAL A 139 -5.11 6.44 -8.75
N GLU A 140 -5.95 5.67 -8.05
CA GLU A 140 -6.31 4.32 -8.51
C GLU A 140 -7.08 4.34 -9.83
N TYR A 141 -8.01 5.31 -9.99
CA TYR A 141 -8.72 5.52 -11.25
C TYR A 141 -7.74 5.81 -12.40
N MET A 142 -6.80 6.72 -12.19
CA MET A 142 -5.76 7.03 -13.16
C MET A 142 -4.94 5.78 -13.52
N ALA A 143 -4.52 4.99 -12.53
CA ALA A 143 -3.64 3.85 -12.77
C ALA A 143 -4.34 2.65 -13.45
N TRP A 144 -5.65 2.44 -13.24
CA TRP A 144 -6.33 1.20 -13.63
C TRP A 144 -7.52 1.38 -14.58
N LEU A 145 -8.15 2.56 -14.62
CA LEU A 145 -9.38 2.82 -15.37
C LEU A 145 -9.18 3.81 -16.52
N ASP A 146 -8.29 4.80 -16.35
CA ASP A 146 -7.92 5.70 -17.42
C ASP A 146 -7.03 4.98 -18.46
N PRO A 147 -7.38 4.97 -19.76
CA PRO A 147 -6.60 4.25 -20.77
C PRO A 147 -5.15 4.74 -20.90
N ALA A 148 -4.91 6.04 -20.74
CA ALA A 148 -3.56 6.60 -20.84
C ALA A 148 -2.74 6.26 -19.59
N GLY A 149 -3.34 6.34 -18.41
CA GLY A 149 -2.71 5.99 -17.14
C GLY A 149 -2.50 4.48 -16.95
N PHE A 150 -3.39 3.63 -17.48
CA PHE A 150 -3.21 2.18 -17.44
C PHE A 150 -1.93 1.75 -18.16
N GLY A 151 -1.69 2.23 -19.38
CA GLY A 151 -0.47 1.86 -20.12
C GLY A 151 0.82 2.41 -19.48
N ALA A 152 0.77 3.66 -19.00
CA ALA A 152 1.95 4.35 -18.49
C ALA A 152 2.32 3.98 -17.04
N VAL A 153 1.32 3.72 -16.20
CA VAL A 153 1.50 3.51 -14.76
C VAL A 153 1.10 2.08 -14.39
N GLY A 154 -0.17 1.70 -14.59
CA GLY A 154 -0.69 0.40 -14.12
C GLY A 154 0.06 -0.81 -14.70
N ASP A 155 0.10 -0.90 -16.02
CA ASP A 155 0.70 -2.01 -16.74
C ASP A 155 2.23 -2.05 -16.58
N ALA A 156 2.88 -0.90 -16.76
CA ALA A 156 4.34 -0.77 -16.68
C ALA A 156 4.88 -1.08 -15.28
N ARG A 157 4.21 -0.63 -14.22
CA ARG A 157 4.68 -0.74 -12.83
C ARG A 157 4.34 -2.08 -12.18
N TYR A 158 3.13 -2.57 -12.40
CA TYR A 158 2.62 -3.73 -11.65
C TYR A 158 2.59 -5.02 -12.46
N LEU A 159 2.49 -4.93 -13.79
CA LEU A 159 2.26 -6.11 -14.64
C LEU A 159 3.42 -6.44 -15.59
N GLY A 160 4.48 -5.63 -15.62
CA GLY A 160 5.60 -5.78 -16.55
C GLY A 160 6.32 -7.13 -16.47
N GLY A 161 6.28 -7.81 -15.31
CA GLY A 161 6.88 -9.14 -15.12
C GLY A 161 6.06 -10.32 -15.66
N TYR A 162 4.81 -10.10 -16.09
CA TYR A 162 3.91 -11.18 -16.51
C TYR A 162 3.85 -11.36 -18.03
N PRO A 163 3.68 -12.60 -18.52
CA PRO A 163 3.41 -12.86 -19.93
C PRO A 163 2.16 -12.11 -20.41
N ALA A 164 2.14 -11.71 -21.69
CA ALA A 164 1.12 -10.81 -22.25
C ALA A 164 -0.35 -11.23 -21.99
N LEU A 165 -0.65 -12.53 -22.06
CA LEU A 165 -2.00 -13.05 -21.80
C LEU A 165 -2.40 -12.93 -20.32
N VAL A 166 -1.47 -13.24 -19.42
CA VAL A 166 -1.67 -13.17 -17.97
C VAL A 166 -1.81 -11.70 -17.55
N ARG A 167 -0.93 -10.83 -18.06
CA ARG A 167 -0.97 -9.38 -17.87
C ARG A 167 -2.34 -8.79 -18.22
N ARG A 168 -2.89 -9.14 -19.39
CA ARG A 168 -4.22 -8.66 -19.81
C ARG A 168 -5.34 -9.12 -18.86
N LEU A 169 -5.29 -10.38 -18.43
CA LEU A 169 -6.27 -10.93 -17.49
C LEU A 169 -6.19 -10.25 -16.12
N LEU A 170 -4.98 -10.12 -15.57
CA LEU A 170 -4.73 -9.45 -14.29
C LEU A 170 -5.16 -7.98 -14.32
N GLY A 171 -4.82 -7.26 -15.41
CA GLY A 171 -5.27 -5.88 -15.62
C GLY A 171 -6.79 -5.76 -15.63
N TRP A 172 -7.50 -6.67 -16.32
CA TRP A 172 -8.96 -6.69 -16.33
C TRP A 172 -9.57 -6.97 -14.95
N ILE A 173 -9.03 -7.95 -14.21
CA ILE A 173 -9.46 -8.25 -12.84
C ILE A 173 -9.25 -7.04 -11.94
N ARG A 174 -8.08 -6.40 -12.02
CA ARG A 174 -7.74 -5.27 -11.15
C ARG A 174 -8.55 -4.03 -11.47
N ALA A 175 -8.77 -3.73 -12.75
CA ALA A 175 -9.69 -2.69 -13.18
C ALA A 175 -11.12 -2.93 -12.64
N GLY A 176 -11.59 -4.19 -12.65
CA GLY A 176 -12.87 -4.56 -12.06
C GLY A 176 -12.95 -4.30 -10.55
N GLN A 177 -11.89 -4.64 -9.80
CA GLN A 177 -11.79 -4.40 -8.36
C GLN A 177 -11.77 -2.91 -8.02
N VAL A 178 -10.95 -2.12 -8.72
CA VAL A 178 -10.87 -0.66 -8.54
C VAL A 178 -12.21 -0.02 -8.90
N ALA A 179 -12.83 -0.43 -10.00
CA ALA A 179 -14.15 0.06 -10.38
C ALA A 179 -15.22 -0.26 -9.31
N ALA A 180 -15.16 -1.43 -8.67
CA ALA A 180 -16.07 -1.76 -7.57
C ALA A 180 -15.81 -0.91 -6.32
N ALA A 181 -14.54 -0.72 -5.94
CA ALA A 181 -14.16 0.08 -4.77
C ALA A 181 -14.54 1.56 -4.94
N VAL A 182 -14.24 2.14 -6.10
CA VAL A 182 -14.60 3.52 -6.45
C VAL A 182 -16.11 3.72 -6.42
N ARG A 183 -16.90 2.77 -6.94
CA ARG A 183 -18.37 2.81 -6.85
C ARG A 183 -18.87 2.72 -5.41
N ALA A 184 -18.29 1.85 -4.59
CA ALA A 184 -18.67 1.72 -3.19
C ALA A 184 -18.40 3.01 -2.40
N GLY A 185 -17.29 3.70 -2.68
CA GLY A 185 -16.97 5.01 -2.11
C GLY A 185 -17.87 6.15 -2.62
N MET A 186 -18.53 5.95 -3.76
CA MET A 186 -19.45 6.90 -4.39
C MET A 186 -20.92 6.44 -4.34
N ALA A 187 -21.30 5.59 -3.38
CA ALA A 187 -22.62 4.94 -3.33
C ALA A 187 -23.82 5.92 -3.43
N GLU A 188 -23.65 7.17 -3.01
CA GLU A 188 -24.68 8.22 -3.10
C GLU A 188 -24.84 8.85 -4.50
N ARG A 189 -23.93 8.56 -5.45
CA ARG A 189 -23.73 9.33 -6.70
C ARG A 189 -24.04 8.54 -7.99
N GLY A 190 -24.59 7.34 -7.87
CA GLY A 190 -25.04 6.52 -9.00
C GLY A 190 -24.07 5.41 -9.42
N THR A 191 -24.37 4.75 -10.55
CA THR A 191 -23.67 3.52 -11.00
C THR A 191 -22.49 3.77 -11.94
N ALA A 192 -22.44 4.95 -12.58
CA ALA A 192 -21.39 5.33 -13.52
C ALA A 192 -20.19 5.91 -12.77
N ILE A 193 -18.98 5.46 -13.13
CA ILE A 193 -17.73 6.05 -12.64
C ILE A 193 -17.44 7.24 -13.53
N ASP A 194 -17.57 8.43 -12.97
CA ASP A 194 -17.27 9.67 -13.67
C ASP A 194 -15.88 10.19 -13.26
N GLY A 195 -14.97 10.21 -14.22
CA GLY A 195 -13.60 10.69 -14.03
C GLY A 195 -13.54 12.20 -13.75
N GLU A 196 -14.50 12.98 -14.23
CA GLU A 196 -14.56 14.43 -13.97
C GLU A 196 -14.91 14.69 -12.50
N ILE A 197 -15.90 13.96 -11.96
CA ILE A 197 -16.28 14.06 -10.54
C ILE A 197 -15.12 13.66 -9.62
N LEU A 198 -14.40 12.57 -9.94
CA LEU A 198 -13.21 12.16 -9.18
C LEU A 198 -12.12 13.23 -9.21
N THR A 199 -11.88 13.81 -10.39
CA THR A 199 -10.92 14.90 -10.57
C THR A 199 -11.32 16.13 -9.74
N GLU A 200 -12.59 16.54 -9.77
CA GLU A 200 -13.07 17.68 -9.01
C GLU A 200 -12.93 17.47 -7.50
N ASN A 201 -13.29 16.28 -7.00
CA ASN A 201 -13.14 15.96 -5.58
C ASN A 201 -11.67 15.95 -5.15
N ALA A 202 -10.78 15.41 -5.98
CA ALA A 202 -9.34 15.44 -5.73
C ALA A 202 -8.81 16.88 -5.70
N LEU A 203 -9.25 17.76 -6.62
CA LEU A 203 -8.87 19.18 -6.60
C LEU A 203 -9.35 19.89 -5.32
N ARG A 204 -10.58 19.62 -4.86
CA ARG A 204 -11.10 20.16 -3.59
C ARG A 204 -10.31 19.66 -2.38
N ALA A 205 -9.87 18.39 -2.41
CA ALA A 205 -9.01 17.83 -1.38
C ALA A 205 -7.63 18.50 -1.39
N LEU A 206 -7.04 18.73 -2.57
CA LEU A 206 -5.77 19.45 -2.72
C LEU A 206 -5.89 20.90 -2.25
N ASP A 207 -7.01 21.59 -2.50
CA ASP A 207 -7.27 22.95 -2.00
C ASP A 207 -7.33 22.99 -0.48
N SER A 208 -8.00 22.00 0.13
CA SER A 208 -8.05 21.86 1.59
C SER A 208 -6.66 21.59 2.19
N LEU A 209 -5.85 20.74 1.55
CA LEU A 209 -4.48 20.48 1.97
C LEU A 209 -3.58 21.71 1.80
N LEU A 210 -3.74 22.46 0.71
CA LEU A 210 -2.98 23.69 0.49
C LEU A 210 -3.22 24.72 1.60
N GLY A 211 -4.44 24.79 2.14
CA GLY A 211 -4.76 25.61 3.30
C GLY A 211 -4.03 25.19 4.59
N LEU A 212 -3.60 23.94 4.69
CA LEU A 212 -2.78 23.43 5.79
C LEU A 212 -1.27 23.60 5.57
N VAL A 213 -0.82 23.79 4.32
CA VAL A 213 0.59 24.06 4.00
C VAL A 213 0.93 25.48 4.46
N GLY A 214 1.20 25.61 5.75
CA GLY A 214 1.64 26.83 6.42
C GLY A 214 3.15 26.82 6.68
N SER A 215 3.56 27.38 7.81
CA SER A 215 4.97 27.48 8.23
C SER A 215 5.49 26.26 9.02
N SER A 216 4.69 25.21 9.17
CA SER A 216 5.07 24.00 9.91
C SER A 216 5.76 22.97 9.01
N ASP A 217 6.71 22.22 9.57
CA ASP A 217 7.44 21.17 8.85
C ASP A 217 6.55 19.98 8.46
N PHE A 218 5.40 19.82 9.10
CA PHE A 218 4.39 18.79 8.84
C PHE A 218 2.99 19.42 8.82
N LEU A 219 2.04 18.80 8.12
CA LEU A 219 0.65 19.27 7.98
C LEU A 219 -0.08 19.31 9.33
N ALA A 220 0.19 18.33 10.19
CA ALA A 220 -0.37 18.25 11.54
C ALA A 220 0.56 18.81 12.63
N GLY A 221 1.67 19.46 12.23
CA GLY A 221 2.72 19.95 13.14
C GLY A 221 3.66 18.87 13.70
N CYS A 222 3.35 17.60 13.48
CA CYS A 222 4.15 16.44 13.87
C CYS A 222 4.13 15.39 12.74
N PRO A 223 5.12 14.49 12.64
CA PRO A 223 5.15 13.48 11.59
C PRO A 223 3.96 12.54 11.73
N SER A 224 3.04 12.60 10.76
CA SER A 224 1.76 11.90 10.83
C SER A 224 1.52 10.98 9.62
N LEU A 225 0.54 10.10 9.76
CA LEU A 225 0.03 9.30 8.65
C LEU A 225 -0.58 10.16 7.53
N LEU A 226 -1.10 11.35 7.87
CA LEU A 226 -1.60 12.30 6.90
C LEU A 226 -0.48 12.80 5.98
N ASP A 227 0.67 13.16 6.55
CA ASP A 227 1.84 13.61 5.77
C ASP A 227 2.30 12.51 4.80
N ALA A 228 2.42 11.28 5.31
CA ALA A 228 2.81 10.11 4.53
C ALA A 228 1.86 9.87 3.34
N HIS A 229 0.55 9.83 3.61
CA HIS A 229 -0.44 9.50 2.58
C HIS A 229 -0.60 10.64 1.56
N ALA A 230 -0.62 11.90 2.01
CA ALA A 230 -0.71 13.06 1.12
C ALA A 230 0.50 13.15 0.19
N ALA A 231 1.72 13.03 0.72
CA ALA A 231 2.94 13.08 -0.07
C ALA A 231 3.00 11.94 -1.12
N ALA A 232 2.64 10.72 -0.72
CA ALA A 232 2.59 9.56 -1.60
C ALA A 232 1.59 9.75 -2.76
N CYS A 233 0.37 10.22 -2.46
CA CYS A 233 -0.65 10.50 -3.47
C CYS A 233 -0.20 11.60 -4.44
N ILE A 234 0.32 12.72 -3.92
CA ILE A 234 0.79 13.83 -4.76
C ILE A 234 1.91 13.37 -5.68
N ASN A 235 2.85 12.56 -5.19
CA ASN A 235 3.92 12.01 -6.02
C ASN A 235 3.37 11.12 -7.14
N ALA A 236 2.43 10.22 -6.83
CA ALA A 236 1.79 9.40 -7.85
C ALA A 236 1.06 10.24 -8.92
N LEU A 237 0.44 11.36 -8.54
CA LEU A 237 -0.19 12.30 -9.48
C LEU A 237 0.85 13.06 -10.34
N LEU A 238 2.03 13.38 -9.81
CA LEU A 238 3.10 14.03 -10.57
C LEU A 238 3.72 13.10 -11.63
N GLU A 239 3.66 11.79 -11.38
CA GLU A 239 4.12 10.73 -12.28
C GLU A 239 3.08 10.31 -13.33
N ALA A 240 1.83 10.73 -13.17
CA ALA A 240 0.75 10.43 -14.10
C ALA A 240 1.09 10.80 -15.56
N PRO A 241 0.37 10.34 -16.58
CA PRO A 241 0.51 10.88 -17.94
C PRO A 241 0.24 12.39 -18.01
N PRO A 242 0.89 13.15 -18.92
CA PRO A 242 0.64 14.59 -19.07
C PRO A 242 -0.78 14.92 -19.52
N SER A 243 -1.48 13.95 -20.15
CA SER A 243 -2.89 14.06 -20.51
C SER A 243 -3.83 14.03 -19.30
N PHE A 244 -3.36 13.57 -18.14
CA PHE A 244 -4.21 13.45 -16.96
C PHE A 244 -4.47 14.82 -16.33
N PRO A 245 -5.74 15.22 -16.10
CA PRO A 245 -6.09 16.57 -15.66
C PRO A 245 -5.38 17.01 -14.37
N LEU A 246 -5.31 16.13 -13.36
CA LEU A 246 -4.70 16.46 -12.06
C LEU A 246 -3.20 16.75 -12.18
N ARG A 247 -2.47 16.00 -13.00
CA ARG A 247 -1.05 16.29 -13.26
C ARG A 247 -0.89 17.65 -13.89
N SER A 248 -1.69 17.93 -14.92
CA SER A 248 -1.64 19.23 -15.59
C SER A 248 -1.94 20.40 -14.63
N ALA A 249 -2.81 20.19 -13.63
CA ALA A 249 -3.10 21.19 -12.62
C ALA A 249 -1.91 21.40 -11.66
N LEU A 250 -1.21 20.33 -11.28
CA LEU A 250 -0.07 20.37 -10.36
C LEU A 250 1.22 20.90 -11.01
N THR A 251 1.46 20.62 -12.29
CA THR A 251 2.74 20.94 -12.96
C THR A 251 2.76 22.26 -13.72
N ARG A 252 1.64 22.99 -13.81
CA ARG A 252 1.59 24.30 -14.48
C ARG A 252 2.58 25.28 -13.82
N PRO A 253 3.31 26.11 -14.60
CA PRO A 253 4.24 27.10 -14.05
C PRO A 253 3.59 28.06 -13.03
N ASP A 254 2.34 28.46 -13.31
CA ASP A 254 1.54 29.36 -12.46
C ASP A 254 0.58 28.60 -11.52
N SER A 255 0.90 27.33 -11.22
CA SER A 255 0.03 26.52 -10.36
C SER A 255 0.07 27.01 -8.91
N LYS A 256 -1.12 27.26 -8.34
CA LYS A 256 -1.29 27.53 -6.91
C LYS A 256 -0.84 26.36 -6.02
N TYR A 257 -0.70 25.15 -6.57
CA TYR A 257 -0.31 23.95 -5.83
C TYR A 257 1.20 23.76 -5.67
N LYS A 258 2.02 24.68 -6.20
CA LYS A 258 3.48 24.60 -6.07
C LYS A 258 3.97 24.40 -4.62
N PRO A 259 3.47 25.13 -3.61
CA PRO A 259 3.88 24.89 -2.21
C PRO A 259 3.58 23.47 -1.73
N LEU A 260 2.45 22.91 -2.16
CA LEU A 260 2.03 21.56 -1.81
C LEU A 260 2.89 20.48 -2.49
N VAL A 261 3.27 20.72 -3.76
CA VAL A 261 4.21 19.85 -4.50
C VAL A 261 5.60 19.89 -3.88
N ASP A 262 6.10 21.07 -3.54
CA ASP A 262 7.41 21.25 -2.89
C ASP A 262 7.41 20.61 -1.49
N TYR A 263 6.31 20.73 -0.75
CA TYR A 263 6.10 20.04 0.51
C TYR A 263 6.16 18.50 0.34
N ALA A 264 5.45 17.93 -0.63
CA ALA A 264 5.41 16.49 -0.85
C ALA A 264 6.81 15.94 -1.21
N ARG A 265 7.53 16.62 -2.11
CA ARG A 265 8.91 16.26 -2.46
C ARG A 265 9.83 16.31 -1.25
N ARG A 266 9.78 17.39 -0.46
CA ARG A 266 10.60 17.52 0.76
C ARG A 266 10.39 16.33 1.71
N ILE A 267 9.14 15.92 1.94
CA ILE A 267 8.85 14.77 2.83
C ILE A 267 9.46 13.48 2.28
N LEU A 268 9.27 13.20 0.99
CA LEU A 268 9.80 11.99 0.36
C LEU A 268 11.34 12.00 0.31
N ASP A 269 11.95 13.11 -0.08
CA ASP A 269 13.40 13.24 -0.21
C ASP A 269 14.11 13.19 1.16
N THR A 270 13.49 13.74 2.20
CA THR A 270 14.11 13.81 3.55
C THR A 270 13.97 12.50 4.32
N HIS A 271 12.85 11.79 4.16
CA HIS A 271 12.50 10.66 5.03
C HIS A 271 12.46 9.31 4.32
N ILE A 272 12.42 9.28 2.98
CA ILE A 272 12.22 8.06 2.21
C ILE A 272 13.37 7.80 1.25
N ALA A 273 13.78 8.80 0.46
CA ALA A 273 14.93 8.67 -0.44
C ALA A 273 16.22 8.61 0.40
N ALA A 274 16.86 7.44 0.42
CA ALA A 274 18.12 7.18 1.13
C ALA A 274 19.27 6.96 0.14
#